data_AF-A0A352L3U6-F1
#
_entry.id   AF-A0A352L3U6-F1
#
_cell.length_a   1.000
_cell.length_b   1.000
_cell.length_c   1.000
_cell.angle_alpha   90.00
_cell.angle_beta   90.00
_cell.angle_gamma   90.00
#
_symmetry.space_group_name_H-M   'P 1'
#
loop_
_entity.id
_entity.type
_entity.pdbx_description
1 polymer ?
#
loop_
_entity_poly.entity_id
_entity_poly.type
_entity_poly.pdbx_seq_one_letter_code
_entity_poly.pdbx_strand_id
1 'polypeptide(L)'
;MARLARVEVFAADEVAIVHVMNRTVRRCFLLGCDPVSGRNHDHRKVWIDEQLVHQAKHFGIDLLCQAIMSNHLHLVLRSRPDVVQEWNSEEVARRWLMLCPERRDENRRPLAPTEFEINRLVNNKEKLAAVRSRLSDVSWWMRLLCQNIAQRANREDGEVGKFWQARYRAV
;
A
#
# COMPACT_ATOMS: atom_id res chain seq x y z
N MET A 1 -10.09 21.30 13.11
CA MET A 1 -10.92 20.98 11.92
C MET A 1 -11.01 19.46 11.80
N ALA A 2 -12.21 18.89 11.85
CA ALA A 2 -12.41 17.47 11.55
C ALA A 2 -12.05 17.21 10.08
N ARG A 3 -11.43 16.07 9.79
CA ARG A 3 -11.17 15.67 8.41
C ARG A 3 -12.46 15.09 7.83
N LEU A 4 -12.82 15.50 6.61
CA LEU A 4 -13.91 14.89 5.83
C LEU A 4 -13.71 13.38 5.74
N ALA A 5 -14.82 12.64 5.69
CA ALA A 5 -14.75 11.21 5.43
C ALA A 5 -14.20 11.00 4.02
N ARG A 6 -13.34 10.00 3.81
CA ARG A 6 -12.71 9.79 2.49
C ARG A 6 -13.71 9.54 1.38
N VAL A 7 -14.85 8.92 1.71
CA VAL A 7 -15.98 8.73 0.78
C VAL A 7 -16.59 10.06 0.30
N GLU A 8 -16.44 11.15 1.07
CA GLU A 8 -16.86 12.49 0.66
C GLU A 8 -15.84 13.16 -0.27
N VAL A 9 -14.65 12.57 -0.43
CA VAL A 9 -13.59 13.05 -1.33
C VAL A 9 -13.57 12.22 -2.62
N PHE A 10 -13.68 10.90 -2.52
CA PHE A 10 -13.82 9.99 -3.67
C PHE A 10 -14.48 8.67 -3.26
N ALA A 11 -15.32 8.12 -4.14
CA ALA A 11 -15.89 6.79 -3.97
C ALA A 11 -14.89 5.71 -4.41
N ALA A 12 -14.89 4.55 -3.72
CA ALA A 12 -13.93 3.48 -4.00
C ALA A 12 -14.27 2.66 -5.25
N ASP A 13 -15.51 2.76 -5.72
CA ASP A 13 -16.10 2.09 -6.88
C ASP A 13 -16.13 2.99 -8.13
N GLU A 14 -15.60 4.21 -8.05
CA GLU A 14 -15.45 5.11 -9.18
C GLU A 14 -13.98 5.29 -9.60
N VAL A 15 -13.77 5.65 -10.87
CA VAL A 15 -12.46 6.05 -11.38
C VAL A 15 -12.16 7.47 -10.88
N ALA A 16 -11.16 7.60 -10.01
CA ALA A 16 -10.76 8.85 -9.41
C ALA A 16 -9.24 9.00 -9.48
N ILE A 17 -8.77 10.23 -9.76
CA ILE A 17 -7.37 10.60 -9.64
C ILE A 17 -7.22 11.42 -8.37
N VAL A 18 -6.39 10.96 -7.44
CA VAL A 18 -6.26 11.56 -6.11
C VAL A 18 -4.81 11.77 -5.74
N HIS A 19 -4.53 12.90 -5.09
CA HIS A 19 -3.24 13.16 -4.49
C HIS A 19 -3.24 12.68 -3.05
N VAL A 20 -2.47 11.64 -2.75
CA VAL A 20 -2.33 11.12 -1.39
C VAL A 20 -0.98 11.44 -0.79
N MET A 21 -0.98 11.80 0.48
CA MET A 21 0.24 12.09 1.22
C MET A 21 0.21 11.48 2.63
N ASN A 22 1.36 10.98 3.06
CA ASN A 22 1.54 10.55 4.44
C ASN A 22 2.92 10.97 4.97
N ARG A 23 2.97 11.33 6.25
CA ARG A 23 4.16 11.85 6.92
C ARG A 23 4.60 10.88 8.00
N THR A 24 5.90 10.73 8.20
CA THR A 24 6.43 10.03 9.37
C THR A 24 6.03 10.77 10.65
N VAL A 25 5.81 10.05 11.75
CA VAL A 25 5.63 10.70 13.06
C VAL A 25 6.97 11.20 13.59
N ARG A 26 6.93 11.79 14.79
CA ARG A 26 8.10 12.31 15.51
C ARG A 26 8.81 13.48 14.80
N ARG A 27 8.30 13.93 13.64
CA ARG A 27 8.99 14.88 12.72
C ARG A 27 10.43 14.46 12.41
N CYS A 28 10.79 13.22 12.70
CA CYS A 28 12.09 12.64 12.43
C CYS A 28 12.16 12.36 10.94
N PHE A 29 13.33 12.59 10.37
CA PHE A 29 13.63 12.30 8.97
C PHE A 29 13.88 10.79 8.84
N LEU A 30 12.87 9.97 9.20
CA LEU A 30 12.95 8.51 9.23
C LEU A 30 13.05 7.88 7.84
N LEU A 31 13.13 8.70 6.80
CA LEU A 31 13.37 8.34 5.40
C LEU A 31 14.55 9.15 4.81
N GLY A 32 15.44 9.68 5.64
CA GLY A 32 16.65 10.40 5.21
C GLY A 32 17.57 10.76 6.38
N CYS A 33 18.35 11.82 6.26
CA CYS A 33 19.23 12.27 7.35
C CYS A 33 18.42 12.85 8.52
N ASP A 34 18.46 12.18 9.66
CA ASP A 34 17.89 12.66 10.91
C ASP A 34 18.82 13.68 11.57
N PRO A 35 18.43 14.96 11.69
CA PRO A 35 19.31 16.00 12.22
C PRO A 35 19.57 15.86 13.72
N VAL A 36 18.78 15.05 14.43
CA VAL A 36 18.93 14.84 15.88
C VAL A 36 19.94 13.72 16.16
N SER A 37 19.76 12.54 15.55
CA SER A 37 20.66 11.40 15.76
C SER A 37 21.87 11.38 14.82
N GLY A 38 21.86 12.18 13.74
CA GLY A 38 22.87 12.15 12.67
C GLY A 38 22.80 10.92 11.76
N ARG A 39 21.84 10.02 11.98
CA ARG A 39 21.69 8.78 11.19
C ARG A 39 21.03 9.07 9.85
N ASN A 40 21.49 8.38 8.79
CA ASN A 40 20.86 8.44 7.47
C ASN A 40 19.95 7.22 7.25
N HIS A 41 18.68 7.47 6.94
CA HIS A 41 17.65 6.49 6.63
C HIS A 41 17.18 6.52 5.16
N ASP A 42 17.95 7.13 4.25
CA ASP A 42 17.62 7.22 2.82
C ASP A 42 17.44 5.85 2.15
N HIS A 43 18.08 4.80 2.66
CA HIS A 43 17.90 3.44 2.16
C HIS A 43 16.45 2.97 2.22
N ARG A 44 15.63 3.54 3.11
CA ARG A 44 14.21 3.23 3.22
C ARG A 44 13.39 3.78 2.05
N LYS A 45 13.89 4.78 1.32
CA LYS A 45 13.26 5.26 0.08
C LYS A 45 13.25 4.17 -0.99
N VAL A 46 14.32 3.38 -1.07
CA VAL A 46 14.39 2.21 -1.97
C VAL A 46 13.31 1.20 -1.61
N TRP A 47 13.09 0.95 -0.31
CA TRP A 47 12.04 0.03 0.12
C TRP A 47 10.63 0.52 -0.26
N ILE A 48 10.40 1.84 -0.18
CA ILE A 48 9.14 2.45 -0.61
C ILE A 48 8.97 2.27 -2.12
N ASP A 49 10.00 2.56 -2.91
CA ASP A 49 9.97 2.44 -4.37
C ASP A 49 9.69 0.99 -4.81
N GLU A 50 10.43 0.01 -4.26
CA GLU A 50 10.18 -1.43 -4.51
C GLU A 50 8.73 -1.83 -4.17
N GLN A 51 8.20 -1.32 -3.04
CA GLN A 51 6.84 -1.60 -2.60
C GLN A 51 5.78 -0.92 -3.47
N LEU A 52 6.08 0.24 -4.06
CA LEU A 52 5.21 0.94 -5.00
C LEU A 52 5.17 0.22 -6.35
N VAL A 53 6.32 -0.21 -6.87
CA VAL A 53 6.41 -1.06 -8.08
C VAL A 53 5.62 -2.35 -7.88
N HIS A 54 5.80 -3.03 -6.75
CA HIS A 54 5.06 -4.25 -6.42
C HIS A 54 3.55 -4.02 -6.37
N GLN A 55 3.10 -2.94 -5.74
CA GLN A 55 1.68 -2.63 -5.67
C GLN A 55 1.10 -2.25 -7.03
N ALA A 56 1.81 -1.44 -7.83
CA ALA A 56 1.37 -1.03 -9.17
C ALA A 56 1.17 -2.25 -10.09
N LYS A 57 1.97 -3.30 -9.91
CA LYS A 57 1.82 -4.55 -10.66
C LYS A 57 0.54 -5.31 -10.35
N HIS A 58 0.03 -5.22 -9.12
CA HIS A 58 -1.02 -6.14 -8.63
C HIS A 58 -2.36 -5.46 -8.29
N PHE A 59 -2.36 -4.19 -7.88
CA PHE A 59 -3.59 -3.42 -7.77
C PHE A 59 -4.11 -3.03 -9.17
N GLY A 60 -5.41 -2.74 -9.25
CA GLY A 60 -6.03 -1.98 -10.33
C GLY A 60 -6.01 -0.50 -9.98
N ILE A 61 -4.81 0.03 -9.74
CA ILE A 61 -4.56 1.44 -9.42
C ILE A 61 -3.31 1.85 -10.18
N ASP A 62 -3.42 2.89 -10.99
CA ASP A 62 -2.27 3.44 -11.71
C ASP A 62 -1.51 4.40 -10.78
N LEU A 63 -0.21 4.17 -10.60
CA LEU A 63 0.68 5.12 -9.93
C LEU A 63 1.18 6.13 -10.97
N LEU A 64 0.59 7.32 -10.98
CA LEU A 64 0.87 8.35 -11.98
C LEU A 64 2.12 9.17 -11.63
N CYS A 65 2.29 9.51 -10.34
CA CYS A 65 3.44 10.27 -9.86
C CYS A 65 3.82 9.82 -8.45
N GLN A 66 5.10 9.96 -8.10
CA GLN A 66 5.60 9.77 -6.74
C GLN A 66 6.66 10.81 -6.39
N ALA A 67 6.68 11.22 -5.12
CA ALA A 67 7.77 11.99 -4.53
C ALA A 67 8.00 11.50 -3.08
N ILE A 68 9.22 11.02 -2.80
CA ILE A 68 9.58 10.48 -1.49
C ILE A 68 10.60 11.43 -0.86
N MET A 69 10.13 12.19 0.12
CA MET A 69 10.96 13.09 0.91
C MET A 69 11.45 12.42 2.19
N SER A 70 12.38 13.06 2.87
CA SER A 70 13.03 12.49 4.05
C SER A 70 12.10 12.29 5.26
N ASN A 71 10.91 12.92 5.27
CA ASN A 71 9.93 12.76 6.34
C ASN A 71 8.49 12.55 5.86
N HIS A 72 8.23 12.49 4.55
CA HIS A 72 6.89 12.22 4.01
C HIS A 72 6.96 11.73 2.57
N LEU A 73 5.84 11.22 2.08
CA LEU A 73 5.65 10.86 0.68
C LEU A 73 4.40 11.51 0.11
N HIS A 74 4.43 11.72 -1.20
CA HIS A 74 3.32 12.15 -2.04
C HIS A 74 3.17 11.16 -3.20
N LEU A 75 1.94 10.72 -3.46
CA LEU A 75 1.60 9.87 -4.61
C LEU A 75 0.40 10.48 -5.33
N VAL A 76 0.39 10.40 -6.65
CA VAL A 76 -0.81 10.63 -7.46
C VAL A 76 -1.27 9.27 -7.96
N LEU A 77 -2.45 8.85 -7.53
CA LEU A 77 -3.00 7.54 -7.80
C LEU A 77 -4.30 7.65 -8.59
N ARG A 78 -4.50 6.78 -9.58
CA ARG A 78 -5.77 6.65 -10.29
C ARG A 78 -6.41 5.31 -9.94
N SER A 79 -7.55 5.32 -9.24
CA SER A 79 -8.33 4.08 -9.03
C SER A 79 -8.90 3.59 -10.37
N ARG A 80 -8.86 2.28 -10.61
CA ARG A 80 -9.39 1.65 -11.83
C ARG A 80 -10.37 0.51 -11.52
N PRO A 81 -11.49 0.77 -10.83
CA PRO A 81 -12.52 -0.25 -10.60
C PRO A 81 -13.09 -0.80 -11.92
N ASP A 82 -13.11 0.01 -12.98
CA ASP A 82 -13.44 -0.40 -14.35
C ASP A 82 -12.58 -1.57 -14.83
N VAL A 83 -11.26 -1.51 -14.63
CA VAL A 83 -10.33 -2.60 -15.01
C VAL A 83 -10.50 -3.81 -14.09
N VAL A 84 -10.67 -3.58 -12.79
CA VAL A 84 -10.81 -4.67 -11.81
C VAL A 84 -12.10 -5.45 -12.03
N GLN A 85 -13.16 -4.84 -12.58
CA GLN A 85 -14.41 -5.53 -12.92
C GLN A 85 -14.23 -6.54 -14.06
N GLU A 86 -13.31 -6.31 -15.00
CA GLU A 86 -13.04 -7.22 -16.13
C GLU A 86 -12.26 -8.47 -15.72
N TRP A 87 -11.58 -8.46 -14.58
CA TRP A 87 -10.80 -9.61 -14.13
C TRP A 87 -11.69 -10.80 -13.77
N ASN A 88 -11.30 -12.00 -14.19
CA ASN A 88 -11.93 -13.21 -13.70
C ASN A 88 -11.59 -13.47 -12.21
N SER A 89 -12.31 -14.39 -11.59
CA SER A 89 -12.13 -14.74 -10.17
C SER A 89 -10.70 -15.21 -9.84
N GLU A 90 -10.07 -15.94 -10.75
CA GLU A 90 -8.73 -16.47 -10.57
C GLU A 90 -7.68 -15.34 -10.54
N GLU A 91 -7.79 -14.38 -11.46
CA GLU A 91 -6.89 -13.24 -11.56
C GLU A 91 -6.99 -12.32 -10.32
N VAL A 92 -8.21 -12.08 -9.83
CA VAL A 92 -8.44 -11.36 -8.57
C VAL A 92 -7.73 -12.07 -7.41
N ALA A 93 -7.87 -13.39 -7.33
CA ALA A 93 -7.23 -14.18 -6.28
C ALA A 93 -5.70 -14.15 -6.39
N ARG A 94 -5.15 -14.37 -7.59
CA ARG A 94 -3.70 -14.32 -7.86
C ARG A 94 -3.10 -12.98 -7.47
N ARG A 95 -3.68 -11.87 -7.93
CA ARG A 95 -3.21 -10.51 -7.61
C ARG A 95 -3.25 -10.21 -6.12
N TRP A 96 -4.35 -10.56 -5.46
CA TRP A 96 -4.48 -10.36 -4.03
C TRP A 96 -3.46 -11.16 -3.22
N LEU A 97 -3.22 -12.41 -3.59
CA LEU A 97 -2.24 -13.27 -2.93
C LEU A 97 -0.81 -12.78 -3.15
N MET A 98 -0.52 -12.04 -4.21
CA MET A 98 0.78 -11.38 -4.36
C MET A 98 0.94 -10.15 -3.44
N LEU A 99 -0.16 -9.46 -3.11
CA LEU A 99 -0.15 -8.31 -2.19
C LEU A 99 -0.16 -8.74 -0.72
N CYS A 100 -0.97 -9.75 -0.42
CA CYS A 100 -1.19 -10.33 0.91
C CYS A 100 -0.83 -11.83 0.90
N PRO A 101 0.45 -12.18 0.73
CA PRO A 101 0.87 -13.56 0.57
C PRO A 101 0.79 -14.35 1.87
N GLU A 102 0.48 -15.64 1.73
CA GLU A 102 0.55 -16.62 2.82
C GLU A 102 1.96 -17.18 2.98
N ARG A 103 2.71 -17.24 1.88
CA ARG A 103 4.07 -17.75 1.84
C ARG A 103 5.02 -16.70 1.25
N ARG A 104 6.19 -16.60 1.87
CA ARG A 104 7.26 -15.69 1.45
C ARG A 104 8.58 -16.45 1.37
N ASP A 105 9.48 -15.97 0.52
CA ASP A 105 10.86 -16.45 0.45
C ASP A 105 11.71 -15.94 1.63
N GLU A 106 12.98 -16.32 1.66
CA GLU A 106 13.96 -15.89 2.66
C GLU A 106 14.15 -14.37 2.70
N ASN A 107 13.96 -13.71 1.56
CA ASN A 107 14.02 -12.25 1.41
C ASN A 107 12.67 -11.57 1.71
N ARG A 108 11.70 -12.30 2.26
CA ARG A 108 10.34 -11.87 2.56
C ARG A 108 9.53 -11.41 1.34
N ARG A 109 9.91 -11.81 0.13
CA ARG A 109 9.15 -11.54 -1.09
C ARG A 109 8.00 -12.56 -1.23
N PRO A 110 6.84 -12.16 -1.76
CA PRO A 110 5.73 -13.08 -2.01
C PRO A 110 6.16 -14.18 -2.97
N LEU A 111 5.88 -15.44 -2.61
CA LEU A 111 5.98 -16.56 -3.54
C LEU A 111 4.75 -16.61 -4.44
N ALA A 112 4.91 -17.16 -5.65
CA ALA A 112 3.78 -17.40 -6.53
C ALA A 112 2.72 -18.26 -5.81
N PRO A 113 1.43 -17.85 -5.86
CA PRO A 113 0.37 -18.61 -5.21
C PRO A 113 0.17 -19.96 -5.92
N THR A 114 0.04 -21.00 -5.11
CA THR A 114 -0.36 -22.33 -5.55
C THR A 114 -1.82 -22.34 -6.02
N GLU A 115 -2.18 -23.34 -6.83
CA GLU A 115 -3.57 -23.56 -7.22
C GLU A 115 -4.48 -23.76 -6.02
N PHE A 116 -3.99 -24.43 -4.96
CA PHE A 116 -4.74 -24.61 -3.72
C PHE A 116 -5.08 -23.27 -3.05
N GLU A 117 -4.11 -22.36 -2.92
CA GLU A 117 -4.31 -21.04 -2.32
C GLU A 117 -5.30 -20.20 -3.14
N ILE A 118 -5.19 -20.26 -4.47
CA ILE A 118 -6.10 -19.57 -5.40
C ILE A 118 -7.52 -20.13 -5.27
N ASN A 119 -7.69 -21.46 -5.40
CA ASN A 119 -8.99 -22.12 -5.35
C ASN A 119 -9.69 -21.89 -4.01
N ARG A 120 -8.94 -21.85 -2.90
CA ARG A 120 -9.50 -21.54 -1.58
C ARG A 120 -10.12 -20.15 -1.52
N LEU A 121 -9.50 -19.16 -2.16
CA LEU A 121 -10.04 -17.80 -2.23
C LEU A 121 -11.20 -17.70 -3.23
N VAL A 122 -11.08 -18.33 -4.40
CA VAL A 122 -12.13 -18.36 -5.44
C VAL A 122 -13.42 -19.01 -4.93
N ASN A 123 -13.29 -20.11 -4.18
CA ASN A 123 -14.45 -20.83 -3.61
C ASN A 123 -15.14 -20.07 -2.47
N ASN A 124 -14.52 -19.02 -1.92
CA ASN A 124 -15.13 -18.13 -0.94
C ASN A 124 -15.63 -16.85 -1.64
N LYS A 125 -16.85 -16.90 -2.17
CA LYS A 125 -17.47 -15.81 -2.94
C LYS A 125 -17.52 -14.48 -2.19
N GLU A 126 -17.84 -14.50 -0.90
CA GLU A 126 -17.91 -13.30 -0.06
C GLU A 126 -16.53 -12.64 0.08
N LYS A 127 -15.51 -13.43 0.44
CA LYS A 127 -14.14 -12.93 0.57
C LYS A 127 -13.60 -12.46 -0.77
N LEU A 128 -13.90 -13.16 -1.86
CA LEU A 128 -13.48 -12.79 -3.21
C LEU A 128 -14.09 -11.44 -3.64
N ALA A 129 -15.38 -11.23 -3.39
CA ALA A 129 -16.05 -9.96 -3.68
C ALA A 129 -15.44 -8.81 -2.88
N ALA A 130 -15.18 -9.03 -1.59
CA ALA A 130 -14.49 -8.04 -0.76
C ALA A 130 -13.08 -7.75 -1.29
N VAL A 131 -12.31 -8.78 -1.65
CA VAL A 131 -10.96 -8.62 -2.22
C VAL A 131 -11.00 -7.84 -3.54
N ARG A 132 -11.96 -8.14 -4.43
CA ARG A 132 -12.13 -7.44 -5.70
C ARG A 132 -12.30 -5.94 -5.47
N SER A 133 -13.21 -5.53 -4.58
CA SER A 133 -13.41 -4.11 -4.25
C SER A 133 -12.13 -3.44 -3.70
N ARG A 134 -11.32 -4.18 -2.93
CA ARG A 134 -10.07 -3.65 -2.35
C ARG A 134 -8.99 -3.40 -3.40
N LEU A 135 -8.98 -4.17 -4.49
CA LEU A 135 -7.93 -4.09 -5.51
C LEU A 135 -7.95 -2.79 -6.31
N SER A 136 -8.99 -1.97 -6.22
CA SER A 136 -9.02 -0.60 -6.78
C SER A 136 -9.14 0.49 -5.71
N ASP A 137 -9.17 0.14 -4.42
CA ASP A 137 -9.33 1.11 -3.32
C ASP A 137 -7.98 1.70 -2.89
N VAL A 138 -7.81 3.01 -3.12
CA VAL A 138 -6.64 3.79 -2.71
C VAL A 138 -6.35 3.68 -1.21
N SER A 139 -7.39 3.49 -0.39
CA SER A 139 -7.26 3.26 1.05
C SER A 139 -6.53 1.96 1.36
N TRP A 140 -6.77 0.90 0.58
CA TRP A 140 -6.10 -0.38 0.73
C TRP A 140 -4.65 -0.32 0.24
N TRP A 141 -4.41 0.37 -0.88
CA TRP A 141 -3.04 0.69 -1.31
C TRP A 141 -2.26 1.38 -0.19
N MET A 142 -2.78 2.51 0.32
CA MET A 142 -2.11 3.26 1.37
C MET A 142 -1.94 2.47 2.66
N ARG A 143 -2.91 1.62 3.01
CA ARG A 143 -2.82 0.74 4.18
C ARG A 143 -1.66 -0.25 4.05
N LEU A 144 -1.58 -0.98 2.93
CA LEU A 144 -0.54 -1.98 2.73
C LEU A 144 0.85 -1.35 2.62
N LEU A 145 0.97 -0.24 1.87
CA LEU A 145 2.21 0.54 1.80
C LEU A 145 2.69 0.96 3.19
N CYS A 146 1.81 1.62 3.96
CA CYS A 146 2.18 2.15 5.26
C CYS A 146 2.54 1.04 6.25
N GLN A 147 1.77 -0.05 6.25
CA GLN A 147 2.00 -1.20 7.13
C GLN A 147 3.35 -1.87 6.86
N ASN A 148 3.66 -2.16 5.59
CA ASN A 148 4.90 -2.85 5.23
C ASN A 148 6.14 -2.03 5.62
N ILE A 149 6.12 -0.73 5.32
CA ILE A 149 7.24 0.16 5.66
C ILE A 149 7.36 0.36 7.17
N ALA A 150 6.24 0.57 7.88
CA ALA A 150 6.26 0.75 9.33
C ALA A 150 6.79 -0.49 10.07
N GLN A 151 6.34 -1.68 9.69
CA GLN A 151 6.80 -2.92 10.32
C GLN A 151 8.28 -3.20 10.07
N ARG A 152 8.78 -2.86 8.87
CA ARG A 152 10.19 -3.03 8.53
C ARG A 152 11.06 -2.03 9.28
N ALA A 153 10.70 -0.74 9.25
CA ALA A 153 11.44 0.33 9.90
C ALA A 153 11.45 0.18 11.43
N ASN A 154 10.30 -0.07 12.06
CA ASN A 154 10.23 -0.27 13.51
C ASN A 154 11.09 -1.46 13.96
N ARG A 155 11.14 -2.54 13.17
CA ARG A 155 12.01 -3.69 13.48
C ARG A 155 13.50 -3.34 13.36
N GLU A 156 13.89 -2.57 12.34
CA GLU A 156 15.26 -2.07 12.19
C GLU A 156 15.64 -1.15 13.36
N ASP A 157 14.72 -0.30 13.81
CA ASP A 157 14.96 0.66 14.88
C ASP A 157 14.86 0.05 16.29
N GLY A 158 14.35 -1.19 16.43
CA GLY A 158 14.05 -1.78 17.74
C GLY A 158 12.89 -1.08 18.47
N GLU A 159 12.02 -0.40 17.73
CA GLU A 159 10.98 0.49 18.24
C GLU A 159 9.59 -0.16 18.19
N VAL A 160 8.70 0.31 19.06
CA VAL A 160 7.28 -0.03 19.06
C VAL A 160 6.42 1.21 18.84
N GLY A 161 5.26 1.03 18.20
CA GLY A 161 4.27 2.09 18.01
C GLY A 161 4.18 2.64 16.58
N LYS A 162 3.70 3.89 16.45
CA LYS A 162 3.37 4.50 15.16
C LYS A 162 4.64 4.95 14.43
N PHE A 163 4.74 4.61 13.14
CA PHE A 163 5.74 5.15 12.22
C PHE A 163 5.18 6.28 11.36
N TRP A 164 3.92 6.18 10.94
CA TRP A 164 3.21 7.17 10.13
C TRP A 164 2.21 7.99 10.96
N GLN A 165 1.99 9.25 10.55
CA GLN A 165 0.88 10.04 11.06
C GLN A 165 -0.45 9.33 10.78
N ALA A 166 -1.43 9.52 11.67
CA ALA A 166 -2.64 8.71 11.77
C ALA A 166 -3.28 8.29 10.41
N ARG A 167 -4.21 9.08 9.87
CA ARG A 167 -4.76 8.84 8.53
C ARG A 167 -3.87 9.58 7.51
N TYR A 168 -3.64 9.00 6.33
CA TYR A 168 -3.10 9.77 5.21
C TYR A 168 -4.08 10.89 4.82
N ARG A 169 -3.58 11.91 4.09
CA ARG A 169 -4.44 12.96 3.52
C ARG A 169 -4.65 12.66 2.04
N ALA A 170 -5.87 12.87 1.57
CA ALA A 170 -6.23 12.86 0.16
C ALA A 170 -6.72 14.24 -0.22
N VAL A 171 -6.31 14.73 -1.39
CA VAL A 171 -6.77 15.96 -2.03
C VAL A 171 -7.19 15.62 -3.45
#